data_AF-A0A933WNM6-F1
#
_entry.id   AF-A0A933WNM6-F1
#
_cell.length_a   1.000
_cell.length_b   1.000
_cell.length_c   1.000
_cell.angle_alpha   90.00
_cell.angle_beta   90.00
_cell.angle_gamma   90.00
#
_symmetry.space_group_name_H-M   'P 1'
#
loop_
_entity.id
_entity.type
_entity.pdbx_description
1 polymer ?
#
loop_
_entity_poly.entity_id
_entity_poly.type
_entity_poly.pdbx_seq_one_letter_code
_entity_poly.pdbx_strand_id
1 'polypeptide(L)'
;MPAKRRSRDVDEIDDVVRRFDEGESAWTEGDEAIRVEVKRPLDKVIPVRLSAEHWSALRREAEELGVGPTTLARMWILEKLRRVKGSRRSA
;
A
#
# COMPACT_ATOMS: atom_id res chain seq x y z
N MET A 1 0.31 -4.12 -36.84
CA MET A 1 0.09 -3.13 -35.76
C MET A 1 -1.37 -3.24 -35.28
N PRO A 2 -1.72 -3.98 -34.21
CA PRO A 2 -3.10 -4.02 -33.73
C PRO A 2 -3.31 -3.00 -32.60
N ALA A 3 -3.67 -1.76 -32.96
CA ALA A 3 -4.06 -0.71 -32.02
C ALA A 3 -5.56 -0.74 -31.64
N LYS A 4 -6.29 -1.79 -32.02
CA LYS A 4 -7.77 -1.81 -31.99
C LYS A 4 -8.40 -2.61 -30.84
N ARG A 5 -7.60 -3.24 -29.96
CA ARG A 5 -8.12 -3.97 -28.80
C ARG A 5 -8.49 -3.03 -27.64
N ARG A 6 -7.64 -2.05 -27.35
CA ARG A 6 -7.79 -1.15 -26.18
C ARG A 6 -9.04 -0.26 -26.17
N SER A 7 -9.61 0.11 -27.31
CA SER A 7 -10.76 1.03 -27.33
C SER A 7 -12.06 0.33 -26.95
N ARG A 8 -12.25 -0.92 -27.41
CA ARG A 8 -13.45 -1.71 -27.12
C ARG A 8 -13.61 -2.00 -25.62
N ASP A 9 -12.48 -2.23 -24.94
CA ASP A 9 -12.46 -2.55 -23.51
C ASP A 9 -12.86 -1.34 -22.63
N VAL A 10 -12.67 -0.10 -23.12
CA VAL A 10 -13.05 1.13 -22.38
C VAL A 10 -14.54 1.40 -22.53
N ASP A 11 -15.08 1.29 -23.74
CA ASP A 11 -16.51 1.48 -24.02
C ASP A 11 -17.36 0.47 -23.23
N GLU A 12 -16.88 -0.76 -23.08
CA GLU A 12 -17.55 -1.82 -22.29
C GLU A 12 -17.57 -1.52 -20.80
N ILE A 13 -16.50 -0.93 -20.24
CA ILE A 13 -16.46 -0.53 -18.83
C ILE A 13 -17.44 0.61 -18.57
N ASP A 14 -17.49 1.61 -19.45
CA ASP A 14 -18.39 2.76 -19.29
C ASP A 14 -19.88 2.33 -19.31
N ASP A 15 -20.24 1.39 -20.18
CA ASP A 15 -21.59 0.82 -20.22
C ASP A 15 -21.92 0.03 -18.95
N VAL A 16 -20.96 -0.73 -18.41
CA VAL A 16 -21.14 -1.46 -17.14
C VAL A 16 -21.36 -0.49 -15.97
N VAL A 17 -20.57 0.57 -15.88
CA VAL A 17 -20.68 1.60 -14.83
C VAL A 17 -22.04 2.29 -14.89
N ARG A 18 -22.47 2.69 -16.09
CA ARG A 18 -23.76 3.35 -16.30
C ARG A 18 -24.95 2.51 -15.81
N ARG A 19 -24.94 1.20 -16.09
CA ARG A 19 -26.02 0.29 -15.62
C ARG A 19 -26.12 0.24 -14.10
N PHE A 20 -24.99 0.27 -13.39
CA PHE A 20 -24.99 0.28 -11.93
C PHE A 20 -25.48 1.62 -11.36
N ASP A 21 -25.11 2.74 -11.99
CA ASP A 21 -25.64 4.06 -11.61
C ASP A 21 -27.16 4.17 -11.86
N GLU A 22 -27.68 3.47 -12.86
CA GLU A 22 -29.11 3.35 -13.17
C GLU A 22 -29.86 2.40 -12.20
N GLY A 23 -29.15 1.77 -11.26
CA GLY A 23 -29.73 0.97 -10.18
C GLY A 23 -29.73 -0.54 -10.40
N GLU A 24 -29.05 -1.06 -11.43
CA GLU A 24 -28.76 -2.49 -11.51
C GLU A 24 -27.83 -2.90 -10.36
N SER A 25 -28.14 -4.02 -9.71
CA SER A 25 -27.31 -4.53 -8.61
C SER A 25 -25.94 -4.99 -9.15
N ALA A 26 -24.87 -4.41 -8.60
CA ALA A 26 -23.50 -4.85 -8.88
C ALA A 26 -23.16 -6.23 -8.30
N TRP A 27 -24.05 -6.77 -7.46
CA TRP A 27 -23.92 -8.07 -6.79
C TRP A 27 -25.10 -8.96 -7.13
N THR A 28 -24.82 -10.24 -7.33
CA THR A 28 -25.79 -11.32 -7.54
C THR A 28 -25.97 -12.14 -6.28
N GLU A 29 -27.07 -12.89 -6.18
CA GLU A 29 -27.36 -13.74 -5.00
C GLU A 29 -26.30 -14.82 -4.74
N GLY A 30 -25.45 -15.13 -5.72
CA GLY A 30 -24.33 -16.08 -5.58
C GLY A 30 -23.04 -15.45 -5.06
N ASP A 31 -22.96 -14.13 -4.90
CA ASP A 31 -21.74 -13.46 -4.47
C ASP A 31 -21.52 -13.59 -2.96
N GLU A 32 -20.34 -14.08 -2.57
CA GLU A 32 -19.98 -14.26 -1.18
C GLU A 32 -19.43 -12.95 -0.58
N ALA A 33 -20.05 -12.46 0.50
CA ALA A 33 -19.57 -11.28 1.21
C ALA A 33 -18.31 -11.60 2.02
N ILE A 34 -17.15 -11.13 1.55
CA ILE A 34 -15.87 -11.29 2.26
C ILE A 34 -15.64 -10.12 3.21
N ARG A 35 -15.38 -10.43 4.50
CA ARG A 35 -14.99 -9.42 5.48
C ARG A 35 -13.52 -9.06 5.32
N VAL A 36 -13.24 -7.83 4.88
CA VAL A 36 -11.87 -7.33 4.72
C VAL A 36 -11.50 -6.44 5.91
N GLU A 37 -10.45 -6.80 6.65
CA GLU A 37 -9.88 -5.91 7.67
C GLU A 37 -8.94 -4.89 7.00
N VAL A 38 -9.45 -3.67 6.83
CA VAL A 38 -8.64 -2.57 6.32
C VAL A 38 -7.81 -2.00 7.46
N LYS A 39 -6.48 -1.95 7.29
CA LYS A 39 -5.60 -1.28 8.25
C LYS A 39 -6.00 0.18 8.37
N ARG A 40 -6.32 0.62 9.59
CA ARG A 40 -6.54 2.03 9.89
C ARG A 40 -5.28 2.84 9.55
N PRO A 41 -5.42 4.08 9.04
CA PRO A 41 -4.28 4.95 8.79
C PRO A 41 -3.44 5.12 10.07
N LEU A 42 -2.13 5.24 9.92
CA LEU A 42 -1.25 5.57 11.03
C LEU A 42 -1.61 6.97 11.55
N ASP A 43 -1.75 7.09 12.87
CA ASP A 43 -2.30 8.26 13.54
C ASP A 43 -1.24 9.23 14.08
N LYS A 44 0.04 8.81 14.15
CA LYS A 44 1.16 9.60 14.67
C LYS A 44 2.22 9.83 13.61
N VAL A 45 2.75 11.06 13.58
CA VAL A 45 3.84 11.49 12.70
C VAL A 45 5.06 11.83 13.56
N ILE A 46 6.23 11.38 13.12
CA ILE A 46 7.53 11.72 13.73
C ILE A 46 8.35 12.50 12.70
N PRO A 47 8.50 13.83 12.84
CA PRO A 47 9.36 14.60 11.95
C PRO A 47 10.84 14.34 12.28
N VAL A 48 11.60 13.81 11.33
CA VAL A 48 13.04 13.51 11.48
C VAL A 48 13.82 14.30 10.43
N ARG A 49 14.86 15.03 10.87
CA ARG A 49 15.80 15.68 9.97
C ARG A 49 16.99 14.76 9.71
N LEU A 50 17.33 14.57 8.44
CA LEU A 50 18.48 13.80 7.98
C LEU A 50 19.41 14.71 7.19
N SER A 51 20.72 14.42 7.22
CA SER A 51 21.63 15.01 6.24
C SER A 51 21.29 14.48 4.84
N ALA A 52 21.72 15.21 3.81
CA ALA A 52 21.54 14.78 2.42
C ALA A 52 22.18 13.41 2.16
N GLU A 53 23.36 13.16 2.76
CA GLU A 53 24.06 11.88 2.68
C GLU A 53 23.24 10.72 3.26
N HIS A 54 22.77 10.85 4.51
CA HIS A 54 21.98 9.80 5.15
C HIS A 54 20.64 9.57 4.44
N TRP A 55 20.03 10.62 3.89
CA TRP A 55 18.83 10.50 3.09
C TRP A 55 19.08 9.70 1.80
N SER A 56 20.16 9.99 1.09
CA SER A 56 20.55 9.26 -0.12
C SER A 56 20.84 7.79 0.17
N ALA A 57 21.55 7.49 1.26
CA ALA A 57 21.83 6.11 1.68
C ALA A 57 20.54 5.34 1.97
N LEU A 58 19.59 5.93 2.71
CA LEU A 58 18.30 5.31 3.00
C LEU A 58 17.50 5.00 1.73
N ARG A 59 17.51 5.91 0.75
CA ARG A 59 16.79 5.70 -0.51
C ARG A 59 17.36 4.56 -1.32
N ARG A 60 18.69 4.50 -1.43
CA ARG A 60 19.38 3.44 -2.14
C ARG A 60 19.06 2.07 -1.54
N GLU A 61 19.17 1.94 -0.22
CA GLU A 61 18.85 0.69 0.48
C GLU A 61 17.37 0.30 0.28
N ALA A 62 16.47 1.27 0.35
CA ALA A 62 15.04 1.02 0.16
C ALA A 62 14.72 0.53 -1.26
N GLU A 63 15.39 1.10 -2.27
CA GLU A 63 15.28 0.68 -3.67
C GLU A 63 15.79 -0.74 -3.89
N GLU A 64 16.96 -1.09 -3.33
CA GLU A 64 17.52 -2.44 -3.38
C GLU A 64 16.57 -3.48 -2.76
N LEU A 65 15.78 -3.07 -1.76
CA LEU A 65 14.78 -3.90 -1.09
C LEU A 65 13.37 -3.81 -1.70
N GLY A 66 13.16 -2.99 -2.75
CA GLY A 66 11.86 -2.81 -3.40
C GLY A 66 10.80 -2.13 -2.52
N VAL A 67 11.20 -1.32 -1.55
CA VAL A 67 10.30 -0.61 -0.62
C VAL A 67 10.52 0.91 -0.66
N GLY A 68 9.55 1.68 -0.17
CA GLY A 68 9.72 3.13 0.00
C GLY A 68 10.68 3.47 1.15
N PRO A 69 11.41 4.61 1.09
CA PRO A 69 12.35 5.01 2.13
C PRO A 69 11.69 5.20 3.51
N THR A 70 10.45 5.71 3.54
CA THR A 70 9.66 5.85 4.78
C THR A 70 9.21 4.50 5.34
N THR A 71 8.90 3.54 4.47
CA THR A 71 8.59 2.16 4.85
C THR A 71 9.81 1.48 5.46
N LEU A 72 10.99 1.59 4.82
CA LEU A 72 12.23 1.04 5.34
C LEU A 72 12.59 1.65 6.72
N ALA A 73 12.52 2.98 6.83
CA ALA A 73 12.76 3.66 8.10
C ALA A 73 11.83 3.14 9.21
N ARG A 74 10.54 2.96 8.92
CA ARG A 74 9.57 2.39 9.86
C ARG A 74 9.93 0.97 10.26
N MET A 75 10.33 0.13 9.30
CA MET A 75 10.73 -1.26 9.57
C MET A 75 11.93 -1.32 10.52
N TRP A 76 12.97 -0.52 10.26
CA TRP A 76 14.15 -0.46 11.13
C TRP A 76 13.85 0.08 12.52
N ILE A 77 12.98 1.09 12.65
CA ILE A 77 12.53 1.59 13.96
C ILE A 77 11.88 0.45 14.76
N LEU A 78 10.92 -0.26 14.16
CA LEU A 78 10.21 -1.37 14.82
C LEU A 78 11.15 -2.53 15.17
N GLU A 79 12.09 -2.85 14.29
CA GLU A 79 13.10 -3.86 14.53
C GLU A 79 13.98 -3.49 15.73
N LYS A 80 14.51 -2.27 15.78
CA LYS A 80 15.38 -1.84 16.87
C LYS A 80 14.63 -1.84 18.20
N LEU A 81 13.36 -1.39 18.21
CA LEU A 81 12.51 -1.44 19.40
C LEU A 81 12.30 -2.87 19.91
N ARG A 82 12.11 -3.85 19.02
CA ARG A 82 12.01 -5.27 19.40
C ARG A 82 13.30 -5.78 20.03
N ARG A 83 14.46 -5.47 19.45
CA ARG A 83 15.77 -5.87 19.97
C ARG A 83 16.02 -5.30 21.37
N VAL A 84 15.70 -4.01 21.59
CA VAL A 84 15.83 -3.37 22.91
C VAL A 84 14.92 -4.03 23.95
N LYS A 85 13.66 -4.35 23.60
CA LYS A 85 12.74 -5.07 24.50
C LYS A 85 13.19 -6.50 24.79
N GLY A 86 13.83 -7.18 23.85
CA GLY A 86 14.43 -8.50 24.05
C GLY A 86 15.58 -8.44 25.07
N SER A 87 16.51 -7.51 24.86
CA SER A 87 17.66 -7.31 25.74
C SER A 87 17.29 -6.94 27.19
N ARG A 88 16.21 -6.17 27.40
CA ARG A 88 15.73 -5.83 28.76
C ARG A 88 15.03 -6.96 29.51
N ARG A 89 14.67 -8.06 28.85
CA ARG A 89 14.00 -9.22 29.48
C ARG A 89 14.97 -10.35 29.84
N SER A 90 16.22 -10.24 29.40
CA SER A 90 17.29 -11.22 29.64
C SER A 90 18.34 -10.71 30.65
N ALA A 91 18.07 -9.57 31.29
CA ALA A 91 18.84 -8.98 32.38
C ALA A 91 17.93 -8.82 33.60
#